data_AF-A0A377ZUT0-F1
#
_entry.id   AF-A0A377ZUT0-F1
#
_cell.length_a   1.000
_cell.length_b   1.000
_cell.length_c   1.000
_cell.angle_alpha   90.00
_cell.angle_beta   90.00
_cell.angle_gamma   90.00
#
_symmetry.space_group_name_H-M   'P 1'
#
loop_
_entity.id
_entity.type
_entity.pdbx_description
1 polymer ?
#
loop_
_entity_poly.entity_id
_entity_poly.type
_entity_poly.pdbx_seq_one_letter_code
_entity_poly.pdbx_strand_id
1 'polypeptide(L)' 'MEAKAARLGLGLAYVPEELITDDLAQGTLIRVLQRYSQRLEGSFLYYPHRNVSPALRAVIDTLRM' A
#
# COMPACT_ATOMS: atom_id res chain seq x y z
N MET A 1 -4.05 -9.19 -9.49
CA MET A 1 -5.00 -9.60 -10.55
C MET A 1 -6.11 -8.58 -10.75
N GLU A 2 -6.71 -8.06 -9.67
CA GLU A 2 -7.88 -7.17 -9.75
C GLU A 2 -7.60 -5.82 -10.44
N ALA A 3 -6.46 -5.17 -10.13
CA ALA A 3 -6.06 -3.92 -10.81
C ALA A 3 -5.95 -4.08 -12.34
N LYS A 4 -5.51 -5.26 -12.83
CA LYS A 4 -5.44 -5.53 -14.27
C LYS A 4 -6.83 -5.57 -14.91
N ALA A 5 -7.82 -6.16 -14.23
CA ALA A 5 -9.20 -6.18 -14.72
C ALA A 5 -9.81 -4.77 -14.74
N ALA A 6 -9.55 -3.94 -13.72
CA ALA A 6 -9.97 -2.55 -13.70
C ALA A 6 -9.36 -1.73 -14.86
N ARG A 7 -8.06 -1.91 -15.14
CA ARG A 7 -7.39 -1.27 -16.30
C ARG A 7 -7.98 -1.68 -17.65
N LEU A 8 -8.56 -2.89 -17.73
CA LEU A 8 -9.25 -3.39 -18.92
C LEU A 8 -10.74 -2.94 -18.97
N GLY A 9 -11.21 -2.16 -18.01
CA GLY A 9 -12.60 -1.70 -17.96
C GLY A 9 -13.61 -2.79 -17.57
N LEU A 10 -13.16 -3.88 -16.95
CA LEU A 10 -14.01 -5.03 -16.61
C LEU A 10 -14.75 -4.87 -15.28
N GLY A 11 -14.57 -3.75 -14.57
CA GLY A 11 -15.27 -3.46 -13.32
C GLY A 11 -14.46 -2.60 -12.35
N LEU A 12 -14.83 -2.68 -11.07
CA LEU A 12 -14.15 -2.01 -9.96
C LEU A 12 -13.15 -2.96 -9.28
N ALA A 13 -12.06 -2.40 -8.75
CA ALA A 13 -11.09 -3.14 -7.95
C ALA A 13 -10.86 -2.42 -6.62
N TYR A 14 -10.73 -3.19 -5.53
CA TYR A 14 -10.37 -2.67 -4.22
C TYR A 14 -8.94 -3.11 -3.90
N VAL A 15 -7.98 -2.21 -4.16
CA VAL A 15 -6.54 -2.49 -4.06
C VAL A 15 -5.83 -1.38 -3.29
N PRO A 16 -4.67 -1.66 -2.67
CA PRO A 16 -3.82 -0.61 -2.10
C PRO A 16 -3.46 0.47 -3.12
N GLU A 17 -3.49 1.72 -2.68
CA GLU A 17 -3.23 2.89 -3.54
C GLU A 17 -1.80 2.87 -4.12
N GLU A 18 -0.83 2.30 -3.41
CA GLU A 18 0.55 2.19 -3.88
C GLU A 18 0.68 1.34 -5.16
N LEU A 19 -0.23 0.39 -5.40
CA LEU A 19 -0.19 -0.48 -6.58
C LEU A 19 -0.72 0.17 -7.87
N ILE A 20 -1.38 1.32 -7.75
CA ILE A 20 -2.08 2.01 -8.83
C ILE A 20 -1.77 3.51 -8.86
N THR A 21 -0.72 3.95 -8.16
CA THR A 21 -0.36 5.37 -8.06
C THR A 21 -0.09 5.98 -9.44
N ASP A 22 0.65 5.26 -10.30
CA ASP A 22 0.91 5.71 -11.67
C ASP A 22 -0.38 5.79 -12.51
N ASP A 23 -1.31 4.85 -12.33
CA ASP A 23 -2.57 4.86 -13.07
C ASP A 23 -3.45 6.06 -12.69
N LEU A 24 -3.48 6.42 -11.40
CA LEU A 24 -4.19 7.60 -10.94
C LEU A 24 -3.55 8.88 -11.45
N ALA A 25 -2.21 8.96 -11.46
CA ALA A 25 -1.48 10.12 -11.96
C ALA A 25 -1.69 10.31 -13.47
N GLN A 26 -1.76 9.21 -14.23
CA GLN A 26 -2.00 9.23 -15.69
C GLN A 26 -3.49 9.34 -16.05
N GLY A 27 -4.40 9.16 -15.09
CA GLY A 27 -5.84 9.14 -15.32
C GLY A 27 -6.35 7.87 -16.03
N THR A 28 -5.54 6.82 -16.12
CA THR A 28 -5.97 5.51 -16.67
C THR A 28 -6.93 4.79 -15.72
N LEU A 29 -6.83 5.09 -14.43
CA LEU A 29 -7.82 4.72 -13.42
C LEU A 29 -8.29 5.97 -12.66
N ILE A 30 -9.51 5.91 -12.14
CA ILE A 30 -10.08 6.94 -11.27
C ILE A 30 -10.51 6.34 -9.93
N ARG A 31 -10.39 7.12 -8.86
CA ARG A 31 -10.89 6.74 -7.54
C ARG A 31 -12.40 6.95 -7.49
N VAL A 32 -13.13 5.93 -7.04
CA VAL A 32 -14.57 6.00 -6.79
C VAL A 32 -14.87 5.57 -5.37
N LEU A 33 -16.08 5.89 -4.86
CA LEU A 33 -16.57 5.43 -3.56
C LEU A 33 -15.66 5.80 -2.36
N GLN A 34 -14.88 6.87 -2.46
CA GLN A 34 -13.90 7.29 -1.44
C GLN A 34 -14.50 7.38 -0.02
N ARG A 35 -15.77 7.81 0.10
CA ARG A 35 -16.50 7.90 1.39
C ARG A 35 -16.68 6.55 2.10
N TYR A 36 -16.56 5.44 1.36
CA TYR A 36 -16.71 4.08 1.87
C TYR A 36 -15.38 3.33 2.00
N SER A 37 -14.28 3.94 1.56
CA SER A 37 -12.96 3.34 1.66
C SER A 37 -12.46 3.42 3.09
N GLN A 38 -11.99 2.29 3.64
CA GLN A 38 -11.29 2.31 4.90
C GLN A 38 -9.91 2.93 4.69
N ARG A 39 -9.46 3.74 5.66
CA ARG A 39 -8.04 4.08 5.76
C ARG A 39 -7.37 2.97 6.53
N LEU A 40 -6.58 2.17 5.82
CA LEU A 40 -5.70 1.21 6.47
C LEU A 40 -4.58 1.99 7.15
N GLU A 41 -4.21 1.56 8.35
CA GLU A 41 -3.02 2.08 9.01
C GLU A 41 -1.78 1.73 8.20
N GLY A 42 -0.70 2.49 8.40
CA GLY A 42 0.56 2.24 7.72
C GLY A 42 1.15 0.87 8.07
N SER A 43 2.18 0.48 7.32
CA SER A 43 2.91 -0.76 7.59
C SER A 43 3.63 -0.71 8.94
N PHE A 44 3.60 -1.80 9.69
CA PHE A 44 4.28 -1.92 10.98
C PHE A 44 5.42 -2.95 10.92
N LEU A 45 6.57 -2.58 11.49
CA LEU A 45 7.68 -3.52 11.74
C LEU A 45 7.44 -4.22 13.09
N TYR A 46 7.16 -5.53 13.04
CA TYR A 46 6.99 -6.35 14.24
C TYR A 46 8.28 -7.08 14.60
N TYR A 47 8.68 -6.98 15.87
CA TYR A 47 9.77 -7.75 16.45
C TYR A 47 9.47 -7.98 17.94
N PRO A 48 9.84 -9.15 18.50
CA PRO A 48 9.30 -9.62 19.78
C PRO A 48 9.79 -8.83 21.00
N HIS A 49 10.93 -8.13 20.93
CA HIS A 49 11.47 -7.38 22.07
C HIS A 49 12.23 -6.13 21.63
N ARG A 50 12.19 -5.04 22.44
CA ARG A 50 12.89 -3.76 22.14
C ARG A 50 14.42 -3.84 22.23
N ASN A 51 14.92 -4.88 22.87
CA ASN A 51 16.34 -5.23 22.88
C ASN A 51 16.67 -6.06 21.63
N VAL A 52 16.98 -5.37 20.54
CA VAL A 52 17.36 -5.96 19.25
C VAL A 52 18.89 -5.90 19.06
N SER A 53 19.43 -6.87 18.30
CA SER A 53 20.85 -6.85 17.93
C SER A 53 21.22 -5.60 17.13
N PRO A 54 22.50 -5.18 17.11
CA PRO A 54 22.94 -4.05 16.29
C PRO A 54 22.58 -4.20 14.80
N ALA A 55 22.66 -5.42 14.27
CA ALA A 55 22.28 -5.71 12.89
C ALA A 55 20.77 -5.49 12.63
N LEU A 56 19.90 -5.99 13.50
CA LEU A 56 18.45 -5.78 13.35
C LEU A 56 18.08 -4.30 13.57
N ARG A 57 18.77 -3.60 14.47
CA ARG A 57 18.58 -2.16 14.66
C ARG A 57 18.88 -1.37 13.39
N ALA A 58 19.98 -1.67 12.70
CA ALA A 58 20.32 -1.03 11.43
C ALA A 58 19.23 -1.23 10.37
N VAL A 59 18.65 -2.43 10.29
CA VAL A 59 17.52 -2.72 9.39
C VAL A 59 16.28 -1.93 9.80
N ILE A 60 15.91 -1.92 11.09
CA ILE A 60 14.77 -1.15 11.59
C ILE A 60 14.91 0.34 11.27
N ASP A 61 16.08 0.92 11.52
CA ASP A 61 16.33 2.34 11.28
C ASP A 61 16.32 2.68 9.79
N THR A 62 16.70 1.74 8.93
CA THR A 62 16.63 1.91 7.46
C THR A 62 15.20 1.80 6.93
N LEU A 63 14.38 0.93 7.53
CA LEU A 63 13.01 0.65 7.07
C LEU A 63 11.95 1.55 7.73
N ARG A 64 12.30 2.28 8.79
CA ARG A 64 11.45 3.32 9.36
C ARG A 64 11.38 4.49 8.37
N MET A 65 10.27 4.57 7.66
CA MET A 65 9.86 5.72 6.83
C MET A 65 8.95 6.67 7.61
#